data_AF-A0AA87FGH5-F1
#
_entry.id   AF-A0AA87FGH5-F1
#
_cell.length_a   1.000
_cell.length_b   1.000
_cell.length_c   1.000
_cell.angle_alpha   90.00
_cell.angle_beta   90.00
_cell.angle_gamma   90.00
#
_symmetry.space_group_name_H-M   'P 1'
#
loop_
_entity.id
_entity.type
_entity.pdbx_description
1 polymer ?
#
loop_
_entity_poly.entity_id
_entity_poly.type
_entity_poly.pdbx_seq_one_letter_code
_entity_poly.pdbx_strand_id
1 'polypeptide(L)'
;MIEVVGVRFRAAGQIYFYAPEKRDYTSGERVIVESQEAKFMATVAIPKQLIDSQDLPYDIKPIIRQATPKDIEKEKKNRQDAEEALIIGKQKIRAHNLPMKLVRAEYTFERSKMLYYFTADGRVDFRELVKDLASHFHTRIELRQIGVRDEAKAIGGIGPCGRKLCCSTFLGDFIPVSIKMAKDQGLSLNPTKISGLCGRLMCCLKYENDEYEQAKRELPDRGKEVETPDGKGKVVGLDLLQRIIKVRLYDRQTPIDYEYEELVTK
;
A
#
# COMPACT_ATOMS: atom_id res chain seq x y z
N MET A 1 1.03 4.48 -27.58
CA MET A 1 0.96 3.11 -27.04
C MET A 1 2.33 2.41 -27.04
N ILE A 2 2.78 2.00 -25.87
CA ILE A 2 4.01 1.24 -25.60
C ILE A 2 3.61 -0.08 -24.92
N GLU A 3 4.29 -1.17 -25.25
CA GLU A 3 4.10 -2.46 -24.60
C GLU A 3 4.85 -2.51 -23.26
N VAL A 4 4.13 -2.83 -22.19
CA VAL A 4 4.69 -2.89 -20.83
C VAL A 4 4.25 -4.15 -20.10
N VAL A 5 5.05 -4.55 -19.12
CA VAL A 5 4.76 -5.60 -18.15
C VAL A 5 4.90 -5.00 -16.76
N GLY A 6 3.88 -5.16 -15.93
CA GLY A 6 3.90 -4.70 -14.54
C GLY A 6 4.55 -5.74 -13.64
N VAL A 7 5.66 -5.40 -12.99
CA VAL A 7 6.36 -6.27 -12.04
C VAL A 7 6.30 -5.69 -10.63
N ARG A 8 6.31 -6.57 -9.63
CA ARG A 8 6.39 -6.20 -8.21
C ARG A 8 7.57 -6.89 -7.55
N PHE A 9 8.32 -6.16 -6.73
CA PHE A 9 9.42 -6.75 -5.94
C PHE A 9 8.92 -7.47 -4.68
N ARG A 10 7.68 -7.19 -4.25
CA ARG A 10 7.05 -7.77 -3.05
C ARG A 10 5.58 -8.05 -3.32
N ALA A 11 4.99 -8.95 -2.53
CA ALA A 11 3.58 -9.35 -2.67
C ALA A 11 2.62 -8.14 -2.67
N ALA A 12 2.78 -7.22 -1.71
CA ALA A 12 2.02 -5.96 -1.59
C ALA A 12 2.87 -4.72 -1.94
N GLY A 13 3.79 -4.86 -2.90
CA GLY A 13 4.65 -3.76 -3.37
C GLY A 13 3.99 -2.93 -4.47
N GLN A 14 4.54 -1.73 -4.71
CA GLN A 14 4.26 -0.95 -5.92
C GLN A 14 4.53 -1.80 -7.17
N ILE A 15 3.68 -1.61 -8.18
CA ILE A 15 3.88 -2.19 -9.50
C ILE A 15 4.74 -1.21 -10.31
N TYR A 16 5.85 -1.72 -10.83
CA TYR A 16 6.75 -1.01 -11.70
C TYR A 16 6.60 -1.54 -13.12
N PHE A 17 6.59 -0.65 -14.10
CA PHE A 17 6.42 -1.02 -15.50
C PHE A 17 7.79 -1.21 -16.16
N TYR A 18 7.95 -2.34 -16.84
CA TYR A 18 9.15 -2.73 -17.58
C TYR A 18 8.78 -3.16 -19.00
N ALA A 19 9.70 -3.00 -19.95
CA ALA A 19 9.47 -3.41 -21.32
C ALA A 19 9.67 -4.94 -21.45
N PRO A 20 8.73 -5.69 -22.05
CA PRO A 20 8.85 -7.14 -22.25
C PRO A 20 9.92 -7.56 -23.27
N GLU A 21 10.44 -6.60 -24.04
CA GLU A 21 11.23 -6.81 -25.26
C GLU A 21 10.53 -7.76 -26.25
N LYS A 22 10.99 -9.00 -26.38
CA LYS A 22 10.49 -9.98 -27.38
C LYS A 22 9.71 -11.15 -26.76
N ARG A 23 9.48 -11.14 -25.45
CA ARG A 23 8.91 -12.28 -24.74
C ARG A 23 7.63 -11.91 -24.00
N ASP A 24 6.65 -12.78 -24.09
CA ASP A 24 5.45 -12.68 -23.27
C ASP A 24 5.69 -13.34 -21.91
N TYR A 25 5.27 -12.62 -20.86
CA TYR A 25 5.38 -13.07 -19.47
C TYR A 25 3.99 -13.26 -18.89
N THR A 26 3.79 -14.38 -18.19
CA THR A 26 2.54 -14.66 -17.47
C THR A 26 2.59 -14.15 -16.03
N SER A 27 1.40 -13.88 -15.46
CA SER A 27 1.30 -13.43 -14.07
C SER A 27 1.85 -14.49 -13.11
N GLY A 28 2.64 -14.07 -12.13
CA GLY A 28 3.31 -14.95 -11.17
C GLY A 28 4.72 -15.39 -11.59
N GLU A 29 5.14 -15.17 -12.83
CA GLU A 29 6.50 -15.49 -13.25
C GLU A 29 7.55 -14.66 -12.52
N ARG A 30 8.69 -15.29 -12.23
CA ARG A 30 9.84 -14.64 -11.61
C ARG A 30 10.78 -14.14 -12.71
N VAL A 31 11.13 -12.87 -12.65
CA VAL A 31 11.95 -12.19 -13.66
C VAL A 31 13.07 -11.40 -13.00
N ILE A 32 14.17 -11.23 -13.72
CA ILE A 32 15.28 -10.38 -13.31
C ILE A 32 15.16 -9.05 -14.04
N VAL A 33 15.13 -7.97 -13.26
CA VAL A 33 15.05 -6.59 -13.78
C VAL A 33 16.18 -5.75 -13.20
N GLU A 34 16.53 -4.68 -13.89
CA GLU A 34 17.46 -3.69 -13.36
C GLU A 34 16.70 -2.50 -12.77
N SER A 35 17.05 -2.10 -11.55
CA SER A 35 16.57 -0.87 -10.92
C SER A 35 17.72 -0.22 -10.19
N GLN A 36 17.87 1.11 -10.30
CA GLN A 36 18.91 1.88 -9.59
C GLN A 36 20.33 1.26 -9.70
N GLU A 37 20.72 0.83 -10.91
CA GLU A 37 22.03 0.23 -11.21
C GLU A 37 22.30 -1.11 -10.48
N ALA A 38 21.25 -1.79 -10.02
CA ALA A 38 21.36 -3.12 -9.45
C ALA A 38 20.30 -4.04 -10.02
N LYS A 39 20.65 -5.33 -10.13
CA LYS A 39 19.69 -6.36 -10.50
C LYS A 39 18.86 -6.75 -9.29
N PHE A 40 17.58 -6.98 -9.53
CA PHE A 40 16.61 -7.44 -8.56
C PHE A 40 15.75 -8.54 -9.16
N MET A 41 15.34 -9.49 -8.33
CA MET A 41 14.28 -10.41 -8.73
C MET A 41 12.92 -9.80 -8.42
N ALA A 42 12.03 -9.85 -9.39
CA ALA A 42 10.65 -9.39 -9.29
C ALA A 42 9.69 -10.50 -9.70
N THR A 43 8.42 -10.34 -9.33
CA THR A 43 7.33 -11.18 -9.79
C THR A 43 6.45 -10.38 -10.75
N VAL A 44 6.09 -10.97 -11.87
CA VAL A 44 5.14 -10.37 -12.82
C VAL A 44 3.78 -10.27 -12.15
N ALA A 45 3.28 -9.05 -12.00
CA ALA A 45 1.99 -8.73 -11.41
C ALA A 45 0.92 -8.60 -12.49
N ILE A 46 1.23 -7.83 -13.52
CA ILE A 46 0.37 -7.55 -14.67
C ILE A 46 1.11 -8.09 -15.90
N PRO A 47 0.50 -9.00 -16.67
CA PRO A 47 1.08 -9.47 -17.93
C PRO A 47 1.17 -8.34 -18.95
N LYS A 48 1.61 -8.66 -20.16
CA LYS A 48 1.79 -7.67 -21.24
C LYS A 48 0.52 -6.84 -21.48
N GLN A 49 0.65 -5.52 -21.42
CA GLN A 49 -0.41 -4.55 -21.64
C GLN A 49 0.11 -3.38 -22.49
N LEU A 50 -0.78 -2.78 -23.30
CA LEU A 50 -0.51 -1.53 -24.02
C LEU A 50 -0.93 -0.35 -23.14
N ILE A 51 0.00 0.58 -22.88
CA ILE A 51 -0.24 1.83 -22.14
C ILE A 51 0.22 3.00 -23.01
N ASP A 52 -0.46 4.14 -22.92
CA ASP A 52 0.01 5.34 -23.60
C ASP A 52 1.24 5.94 -22.94
N SER A 53 2.15 6.44 -23.77
CA SER A 53 3.46 6.92 -23.30
C SER A 53 3.35 8.10 -22.35
N GLN A 54 2.24 8.84 -22.42
CA GLN A 54 1.94 9.98 -21.55
C GLN A 54 1.49 9.57 -20.14
N ASP A 55 0.98 8.35 -19.98
CA ASP A 55 0.53 7.82 -18.69
C ASP A 55 1.67 7.16 -17.90
N LEU A 56 2.87 7.08 -18.49
CA LEU A 56 4.03 6.48 -17.85
C LEU A 56 4.79 7.51 -17.02
N PRO A 57 5.01 7.26 -15.73
CA PRO A 57 5.66 8.21 -14.84
C PRO A 57 7.18 8.33 -15.05
N TYR A 58 7.81 7.46 -15.85
CA TYR A 58 9.26 7.42 -16.07
C TYR A 58 9.64 6.62 -17.32
N ASP A 59 10.90 6.77 -17.76
CA ASP A 59 11.50 5.96 -18.82
C ASP A 59 11.56 4.48 -18.44
N ILE A 60 10.98 3.64 -19.29
CA ILE A 60 10.86 2.21 -19.02
C ILE A 60 12.17 1.49 -19.31
N LYS A 61 12.65 0.70 -18.34
CA LYS A 61 13.76 -0.23 -18.54
C LYS A 61 13.27 -1.60 -19.05
N PRO A 62 14.10 -2.36 -19.77
CA PRO A 62 13.73 -3.71 -20.20
C PRO A 62 13.78 -4.73 -19.05
N ILE A 63 12.96 -5.78 -19.15
CA ILE A 63 13.14 -7.00 -18.37
C ILE A 63 14.36 -7.74 -18.93
N ILE A 64 15.36 -8.04 -18.08
CA ILE A 64 16.60 -8.68 -18.53
C ILE A 64 16.31 -10.10 -19.02
N ARG A 65 15.61 -10.90 -18.19
CA ARG A 65 15.24 -12.28 -18.51
C ARG A 65 14.31 -12.89 -17.45
N GLN A 66 13.72 -14.04 -17.76
CA GLN A 66 13.11 -14.93 -16.79
C GLN A 66 14.15 -15.48 -15.79
N ALA A 67 13.77 -15.60 -14.52
CA ALA A 67 14.60 -16.18 -13.48
C ALA A 67 14.73 -17.69 -13.65
N THR A 68 15.94 -18.21 -13.52
CA THR A 68 16.22 -19.64 -13.54
C THR A 68 16.05 -20.24 -12.14
N PRO A 69 15.95 -21.58 -12.00
CA PRO A 69 15.94 -22.22 -10.68
C PRO A 69 17.12 -21.82 -9.79
N LYS A 70 18.32 -21.65 -10.37
CA LYS A 70 19.51 -21.18 -9.66
C LYS A 70 19.35 -19.75 -9.13
N ASP A 71 18.68 -18.88 -9.88
CA ASP A 71 18.41 -17.50 -9.45
C ASP A 71 17.44 -17.47 -8.25
N ILE A 72 16.42 -18.33 -8.27
CA ILE A 72 15.44 -18.46 -7.19
C ILE A 72 16.13 -18.96 -5.91
N GLU A 73 16.98 -19.98 -6.03
CA GLU A 73 17.77 -20.48 -4.91
C GLU A 73 18.73 -19.43 -4.35
N LYS A 74 19.40 -18.67 -5.24
CA LYS A 74 20.28 -17.56 -4.86
C LYS A 74 19.53 -16.49 -4.08
N GLU A 75 18.33 -16.08 -4.52
CA GLU A 75 17.53 -15.10 -3.78
C GLU A 75 17.08 -15.65 -2.42
N LYS A 76 16.67 -16.92 -2.35
CA LYS A 76 16.31 -17.55 -1.07
C LYS A 76 17.46 -17.48 -0.08
N LYS A 77 18.68 -17.80 -0.53
CA LYS A 77 19.90 -17.67 0.28
C LYS A 77 20.18 -16.21 0.66
N ASN A 78 20.08 -15.28 -0.29
CA ASN A 78 20.23 -13.85 0.00
C ASN A 78 19.25 -13.37 1.07
N ARG A 79 18.01 -13.86 1.07
CA ARG A 79 17.00 -13.51 2.08
C ARG A 79 17.37 -14.04 3.46
N GLN A 80 17.86 -15.29 3.54
CA GLN A 80 18.32 -15.88 4.80
C GLN A 80 19.52 -15.10 5.38
N ASP A 81 20.55 -14.86 4.57
CA ASP A 81 21.73 -14.11 5.01
C ASP A 81 21.35 -12.66 5.41
N ALA A 82 20.34 -12.06 4.76
CA ALA A 82 19.85 -10.74 5.13
C ALA A 82 19.13 -10.71 6.49
N GLU A 83 18.47 -11.80 6.90
CA GLU A 83 17.87 -11.93 8.23
C GLU A 83 18.92 -11.96 9.33
N GLU A 84 20.03 -12.69 9.12
CA GLU A 84 21.18 -12.70 10.03
C GLU A 84 21.82 -11.31 10.12
N ALA A 85 22.00 -10.67 8.97
CA ALA A 85 22.60 -9.36 8.91
C ALA A 85 21.72 -8.26 9.54
N LEU A 86 20.40 -8.41 9.51
CA LEU A 86 19.47 -7.56 10.27
C LEU A 86 19.72 -7.65 11.78
N ILE A 87 20.01 -8.84 12.31
CA ILE A 87 20.30 -9.05 13.73
C ILE A 87 21.62 -8.35 14.10
N ILE A 88 22.67 -8.58 13.33
CA ILE A 88 23.99 -7.94 13.52
C ILE A 88 23.86 -6.42 13.42
N GLY A 89 23.13 -5.92 12.41
CA GLY A 89 22.85 -4.49 12.24
C GLY A 89 22.20 -3.88 13.48
N LYS A 90 21.22 -4.56 14.08
CA LYS A 90 20.58 -4.10 15.34
C LYS A 90 21.57 -4.07 16.51
N GLN A 91 22.45 -5.06 16.63
CA GLN A 91 23.48 -5.09 17.69
C GLN A 91 24.46 -3.93 17.53
N LYS A 92 24.92 -3.69 16.30
CA LYS A 92 25.85 -2.60 15.97
C LYS A 92 25.23 -1.23 16.22
N ILE A 93 23.99 -1.01 15.80
CA ILE A 93 23.25 0.23 16.10
C ILE A 93 23.18 0.51 17.61
N ARG A 94 22.94 -0.53 18.43
CA ARG A 94 22.94 -0.41 19.88
C ARG A 94 24.34 -0.08 20.43
N ALA A 95 25.38 -0.75 19.93
CA ALA A 95 26.76 -0.48 20.35
C ALA A 95 27.20 0.97 20.04
N HIS A 96 26.75 1.52 18.93
CA HIS A 96 27.00 2.92 18.53
C HIS A 96 26.03 3.93 19.18
N ASN A 97 25.08 3.48 20.00
CA ASN A 97 24.05 4.32 20.65
C ASN A 97 23.29 5.26 19.68
N LEU A 98 22.99 4.78 18.47
CA LEU A 98 22.32 5.61 17.46
C LEU A 98 20.80 5.65 17.69
N PRO A 99 20.17 6.85 17.68
CA PRO A 99 18.73 7.03 17.88
C PRO A 99 17.94 6.65 16.62
N MET A 100 18.02 5.39 16.22
CA MET A 100 17.38 4.86 15.01
C MET A 100 16.86 3.44 15.23
N LYS A 101 15.82 3.06 14.49
CA LYS A 101 15.24 1.72 14.52
C LYS A 101 15.44 1.03 13.18
N LEU A 102 16.21 -0.06 13.19
CA LEU A 102 16.41 -0.89 12.00
C LEU A 102 15.17 -1.74 11.73
N VAL A 103 14.57 -1.55 10.55
CA VAL A 103 13.31 -2.20 10.17
C VAL A 103 13.58 -3.47 9.36
N ARG A 104 14.41 -3.38 8.31
CA ARG A 104 14.74 -4.53 7.44
C ARG A 104 16.13 -4.39 6.82
N ALA A 105 16.69 -5.51 6.40
CA ALA A 105 17.93 -5.58 5.63
C ALA A 105 17.71 -6.43 4.38
N GLU A 106 18.33 -6.08 3.26
CA GLU A 106 18.17 -6.75 1.96
C GLU A 106 19.49 -6.72 1.19
N TYR A 107 19.82 -7.82 0.52
CA TYR A 107 20.90 -7.83 -0.47
C TYR A 107 20.35 -7.51 -1.87
N THR A 108 21.15 -6.81 -2.68
CA THR A 108 20.92 -6.82 -4.13
C THR A 108 21.08 -8.24 -4.67
N PHE A 109 20.50 -8.52 -5.84
CA PHE A 109 20.53 -9.88 -6.40
C PHE A 109 21.95 -10.42 -6.60
N GLU A 110 22.90 -9.55 -6.95
CA GLU A 110 24.32 -9.87 -7.12
C GLU A 110 25.16 -9.68 -5.85
N ARG A 111 24.57 -9.30 -4.72
CA ARG A 111 25.26 -8.94 -3.47
C ARG A 111 26.30 -7.83 -3.61
N SER A 112 26.18 -7.00 -4.65
CA SER A 112 27.04 -5.83 -4.85
C SER A 112 26.82 -4.73 -3.79
N LYS A 113 25.61 -4.65 -3.25
CA LYS A 113 25.21 -3.71 -2.19
C LYS A 113 24.33 -4.42 -1.17
N MET A 114 24.43 -3.99 0.07
CA MET A 114 23.54 -4.37 1.15
C MET A 114 22.75 -3.15 1.62
N LEU A 115 21.43 -3.25 1.59
CA LEU A 115 20.47 -2.19 1.88
C LEU A 115 19.91 -2.40 3.28
N TYR A 116 20.05 -1.40 4.14
CA TYR A 116 19.45 -1.35 5.46
C TYR A 116 18.41 -0.25 5.51
N TYR A 117 17.16 -0.60 5.85
CA TYR A 117 16.09 0.38 5.97
C TYR A 117 15.79 0.63 7.45
N PHE A 118 15.71 1.90 7.82
CA PHE A 118 15.53 2.32 9.19
C PHE A 118 14.53 3.47 9.32
N THR A 119 13.97 3.63 10.52
CA THR A 119 13.21 4.81 10.91
C THR A 119 13.97 5.59 11.98
N ALA A 120 13.82 6.91 11.95
CA ALA A 120 14.38 7.85 12.92
C ALA A 120 13.57 9.14 12.90
N ASP A 121 13.42 9.79 14.05
CA ASP A 121 12.65 11.05 14.18
C ASP A 121 13.40 12.26 13.62
N GLY A 122 14.74 12.17 13.52
CA GLY A 122 15.60 13.24 13.05
C GLY A 122 16.79 12.72 12.26
N ARG A 123 17.76 13.61 12.01
CA ARG A 123 19.00 13.27 11.32
C ARG A 123 19.88 12.42 12.24
N VAL A 124 20.37 11.31 11.70
CA VAL A 124 21.28 10.38 12.40
C VAL A 124 22.64 10.39 11.70
N ASP A 125 23.72 10.57 12.46
CA ASP A 125 25.07 10.41 11.93
C ASP A 125 25.51 8.95 12.07
N PHE A 126 25.48 8.21 10.97
CA PHE A 126 25.77 6.78 10.91
C PHE A 126 27.12 6.46 10.24
N ARG A 127 28.03 7.44 10.12
CA ARG A 127 29.31 7.24 9.41
C ARG A 127 30.16 6.10 9.99
N GLU A 128 30.26 6.02 11.32
CA GLU A 128 31.01 4.95 11.98
C GLU A 128 30.30 3.59 11.89
N LEU A 129 28.96 3.58 11.98
CA LEU A 129 28.17 2.37 11.77
C LEU A 129 28.39 1.78 10.37
N VAL A 130 28.41 2.63 9.33
CA VAL A 130 28.64 2.18 7.95
C VAL A 130 30.01 1.53 7.80
N LYS A 131 31.05 2.09 8.41
CA LYS A 131 32.40 1.50 8.39
C LYS A 131 32.43 0.13 9.07
N ASP A 132 31.80 0.03 10.24
CA ASP A 132 31.76 -1.20 11.03
C ASP A 132 31.00 -2.31 10.29
N LEU A 133 29.82 -1.99 9.73
CA LEU A 133 29.04 -2.93 8.92
C LEU A 133 29.78 -3.32 7.63
N ALA A 134 30.40 -2.37 6.94
CA ALA A 134 31.17 -2.66 5.73
C ALA A 134 32.37 -3.56 6.01
N SER A 135 33.05 -3.35 7.13
CA SER A 135 34.16 -4.19 7.58
C SER A 135 33.70 -5.61 7.94
N HIS A 136 32.50 -5.76 8.48
CA HIS A 136 31.97 -7.07 8.89
C HIS A 136 31.46 -7.90 7.70
N PHE A 137 30.70 -7.27 6.79
CA PHE A 137 30.07 -7.98 5.66
C PHE A 137 30.90 -7.96 4.38
N HIS A 138 32.03 -7.26 4.35
CA HIS A 138 32.86 -7.07 3.15
C HIS A 138 32.06 -6.64 1.91
N THR A 139 30.99 -5.87 2.12
CA THR A 139 30.02 -5.47 1.09
C THR A 139 29.72 -3.98 1.24
N ARG A 140 29.41 -3.30 0.14
CA ARG A 140 28.99 -1.89 0.19
C ARG A 140 27.66 -1.76 0.93
N ILE A 141 27.66 -0.99 2.01
CA ILE A 141 26.47 -0.76 2.85
C ILE A 141 25.78 0.53 2.43
N GLU A 142 24.46 0.47 2.29
CA GLU A 142 23.61 1.62 2.00
C GLU A 142 22.45 1.67 3.00
N LEU A 143 22.36 2.78 3.74
CA LEU A 143 21.31 3.02 4.73
C LEU A 143 20.23 3.91 4.11
N ARG A 144 18.97 3.47 4.18
CA ARG A 144 17.81 4.19 3.66
C ARG A 144 16.83 4.50 4.79
N GLN A 145 16.55 5.78 5.00
CA GLN A 145 15.49 6.18 5.92
C GLN A 145 14.13 5.97 5.25
N ILE A 146 13.20 5.35 5.97
CA ILE A 146 11.81 5.15 5.51
C ILE A 146 10.84 5.83 6.47
N GLY A 147 9.60 6.06 6.03
CA GLY A 147 8.56 6.64 6.88
C GLY A 147 7.94 5.61 7.83
N VAL A 148 7.26 6.10 8.88
CA VAL A 148 6.51 5.26 9.84
C VAL A 148 5.47 4.35 9.19
N ARG A 149 4.93 4.74 8.03
CA ARG A 149 3.95 3.94 7.29
C ARG A 149 4.61 2.78 6.54
N ASP A 150 5.79 3.00 5.97
CA ASP A 150 6.59 1.93 5.36
C ASP A 150 7.13 0.96 6.40
N GLU A 151 7.45 1.45 7.60
CA GLU A 151 7.76 0.61 8.75
C GLU A 151 6.58 -0.31 9.10
N ALA A 152 5.38 0.25 9.28
CA ALA A 152 4.18 -0.54 9.55
C ALA A 152 3.86 -1.53 8.42
N LYS A 153 4.11 -1.15 7.17
CA LYS A 153 3.97 -2.05 6.01
C LYS A 153 4.97 -3.21 6.03
N ALA A 154 6.21 -2.94 6.40
CA ALA A 154 7.28 -3.94 6.45
C ALA A 154 7.10 -4.93 7.62
N ILE A 155 6.67 -4.43 8.78
CA ILE A 155 6.39 -5.26 9.96
C ILE A 155 5.07 -6.01 9.80
N GLY A 156 4.07 -5.39 9.16
CA GLY A 156 2.71 -5.88 9.14
C GLY A 156 2.00 -5.65 10.48
N GLY A 157 0.86 -6.32 10.66
CA GLY A 157 0.07 -6.23 11.89
C GLY A 157 -1.43 -6.32 11.64
N ILE A 158 -2.20 -6.06 12.70
CA ILE A 158 -3.67 -6.08 12.69
C ILE A 158 -4.18 -4.66 12.89
N GLY A 159 -4.94 -4.14 11.93
CA GLY A 159 -5.55 -2.82 12.02
C GLY A 159 -6.63 -2.74 13.11
N PRO A 160 -7.11 -1.53 13.43
CA PRO A 160 -8.17 -1.35 14.43
C PRO A 160 -9.49 -2.06 14.06
N CYS A 161 -9.67 -2.42 12.79
CA CYS A 161 -10.80 -3.21 12.30
C CYS A 161 -10.65 -4.74 12.54
N GLY A 162 -9.57 -5.20 13.19
CA GLY A 162 -9.32 -6.63 13.46
C GLY A 162 -8.78 -7.42 12.26
N ARG A 163 -8.54 -6.78 11.11
CA ARG A 163 -7.98 -7.41 9.90
C ARG A 163 -6.50 -7.09 9.74
N LYS A 164 -5.78 -7.87 8.91
CA LYS A 164 -4.40 -7.55 8.52
C LYS A 164 -4.31 -6.16 7.90
N LEU A 165 -3.21 -5.44 8.13
CA LEU A 165 -3.01 -4.09 7.60
C LEU A 165 -3.15 -4.06 6.06
N CYS A 166 -4.08 -3.24 5.55
CA CYS A 166 -4.37 -3.08 4.12
C CYS A 166 -3.12 -2.69 3.30
N CYS A 167 -2.22 -1.89 3.89
CA CYS A 167 -0.96 -1.48 3.27
C CYS A 167 0.05 -2.63 3.06
N SER A 168 -0.05 -3.68 3.88
CA SER A 168 0.81 -4.87 3.79
C SER A 168 0.19 -5.99 2.95
N THR A 169 -1.07 -5.85 2.53
CA THR A 169 -1.82 -6.89 1.84
C THR A 169 -2.14 -6.54 0.39
N PHE A 170 -2.93 -5.48 0.14
CA PHE A 170 -3.45 -5.20 -1.20
C PHE A 170 -3.26 -3.76 -1.67
N LEU A 171 -3.28 -2.76 -0.77
CA LEU A 171 -3.20 -1.36 -1.21
C LEU A 171 -1.84 -1.02 -1.81
N GLY A 172 -0.76 -1.50 -1.18
CA GLY A 172 0.60 -1.24 -1.61
C GLY A 172 1.02 0.21 -1.44
N ASP A 173 0.52 1.10 -2.30
CA ASP A 173 0.92 2.50 -2.37
C ASP A 173 0.02 3.43 -1.58
N PHE A 174 0.56 4.62 -1.31
CA PHE A 174 -0.02 5.58 -0.41
C PHE A 174 -0.42 6.84 -1.15
N ILE A 175 -1.73 7.04 -1.24
CA ILE A 175 -2.30 8.32 -1.62
C ILE A 175 -2.41 9.18 -0.34
N PRO A 176 -2.18 10.50 -0.42
CA PRO A 176 -2.47 11.41 0.67
C PRO A 176 -3.92 11.28 1.15
N VAL A 177 -4.11 11.21 2.46
CA VAL A 177 -5.43 11.12 3.11
C VAL A 177 -5.70 12.44 3.81
N SER A 178 -6.92 12.96 3.68
CA SER A 178 -7.33 14.22 4.32
C SER A 178 -8.36 13.98 5.43
N ILE A 179 -8.45 14.93 6.37
CA ILE A 179 -9.47 14.91 7.43
C ILE A 179 -10.89 15.02 6.84
N LYS A 180 -11.05 15.67 5.68
CA LYS A 180 -12.33 15.78 4.98
C LYS A 180 -12.92 14.39 4.68
N MET A 181 -12.09 13.44 4.23
CA MET A 181 -12.52 12.07 3.94
C MET A 181 -13.11 11.38 5.18
N ALA A 182 -12.50 11.57 6.36
CA ALA A 182 -13.05 11.05 7.61
C ALA A 182 -14.42 11.68 7.95
N LYS A 183 -14.60 12.99 7.69
CA LYS A 183 -15.90 13.67 7.88
C LYS A 183 -16.96 13.16 6.92
N ASP A 184 -16.61 12.98 5.65
CA ASP A 184 -17.53 12.49 4.63
C ASP A 184 -18.02 11.07 4.94
N GLN A 185 -17.22 10.27 5.64
CA GLN A 185 -17.57 8.94 6.14
C GLN A 185 -18.25 8.94 7.52
N GLY A 186 -18.55 10.11 8.08
CA GLY A 186 -19.25 10.24 9.38
C GLY A 186 -18.43 9.78 10.59
N LEU A 187 -17.10 9.70 10.48
CA LEU A 187 -16.23 9.28 11.57
C LEU A 187 -15.94 10.43 12.55
N SER A 188 -15.83 10.09 13.84
CA SER A 188 -15.35 11.01 14.87
C SER A 188 -13.92 11.49 14.56
N LEU A 189 -13.68 12.79 14.70
CA LEU A 189 -12.37 13.41 14.47
C LEU A 189 -11.33 13.13 15.55
N ASN A 190 -11.62 12.21 16.49
CA ASN A 190 -10.64 11.77 17.47
C ASN A 190 -9.49 11.02 16.78
N PRO A 191 -8.22 11.44 16.96
CA PRO A 191 -7.06 10.80 16.34
C PRO A 191 -6.99 9.29 16.53
N THR A 192 -7.41 8.75 17.68
CA THR A 192 -7.40 7.31 17.95
C THR A 192 -8.37 6.54 17.06
N LYS A 193 -9.43 7.18 16.56
CA LYS A 193 -10.44 6.57 15.69
C LYS A 193 -10.12 6.69 14.19
N ILE A 194 -9.36 7.71 13.80
CA ILE A 194 -9.06 8.00 12.38
C ILE A 194 -7.61 7.68 11.96
N SER A 195 -6.74 7.42 12.92
CA SER A 195 -5.34 7.03 12.67
C SER A 195 -5.17 5.52 12.62
N GLY A 196 -4.36 5.05 11.66
CA GLY A 196 -3.93 3.66 11.62
C GLY A 196 -2.80 3.39 12.62
N LEU A 197 -2.37 2.12 12.69
CA LEU A 197 -1.27 1.69 13.57
C LEU A 197 0.04 2.48 13.35
N CYS A 198 0.26 2.99 12.14
CA CYS A 198 1.42 3.83 11.82
C CYS A 198 1.36 5.27 12.38
N GLY A 199 0.32 5.62 13.15
CA GLY A 199 0.13 6.96 13.72
C GLY A 199 -0.33 8.04 12.73
N ARG A 200 -0.45 7.71 11.44
CA ARG A 200 -1.04 8.58 10.41
C ARG A 200 -2.49 8.19 10.11
N LEU A 201 -3.24 9.09 9.45
CA LEU A 201 -4.60 8.82 8.97
C LEU A 201 -4.70 7.49 8.22
N MET A 202 -5.80 6.77 8.45
CA MET A 202 -6.04 5.46 7.85
C MET A 202 -6.13 5.54 6.33
N CYS A 203 -5.43 4.64 5.64
CA CYS A 203 -5.45 4.55 4.18
C CYS A 203 -6.78 4.04 3.61
N CYS A 204 -7.57 3.29 4.40
CA CYS A 204 -8.91 2.86 4.01
C CYS A 204 -9.86 4.04 3.77
N LEU A 205 -9.65 5.17 4.46
CA LEU A 205 -10.45 6.37 4.24
C LEU A 205 -10.38 6.80 2.77
N LYS A 206 -9.19 6.88 2.18
CA LYS A 206 -9.07 7.23 0.76
C LYS A 206 -9.57 6.10 -0.15
N TYR A 207 -9.30 4.84 0.20
CA TYR A 207 -9.74 3.69 -0.59
C TYR A 207 -11.27 3.66 -0.78
N GLU A 208 -12.01 3.96 0.27
CA GLU A 208 -13.48 3.95 0.25
C GLU A 208 -14.09 5.28 -0.22
N ASN A 209 -13.33 6.39 -0.16
CA ASN A 209 -13.87 7.73 -0.36
C ASN A 209 -14.60 7.94 -1.69
N ASP A 210 -14.13 7.32 -2.76
CA ASP A 210 -14.71 7.54 -4.09
C ASP A 210 -16.14 6.97 -4.16
N GLU A 211 -16.39 5.81 -3.52
CA GLU A 211 -17.73 5.23 -3.34
C GLU A 211 -18.62 6.11 -2.45
N TYR A 212 -18.07 6.65 -1.36
CA TYR A 212 -18.80 7.58 -0.49
C TYR A 212 -19.19 8.87 -1.22
N GLU A 213 -18.29 9.43 -2.03
CA GLU A 213 -18.58 10.63 -2.83
C GLU A 213 -19.64 10.38 -3.89
N GLN A 214 -19.61 9.21 -4.55
CA GLN A 214 -20.64 8.82 -5.50
C GLN A 214 -21.99 8.62 -4.82
N ALA A 215 -22.03 7.85 -3.73
CA ALA A 215 -23.24 7.59 -2.97
C ALA A 215 -23.88 8.89 -2.46
N LYS A 216 -23.07 9.87 -2.02
CA LYS A 216 -23.56 11.18 -1.57
C LYS A 216 -24.11 12.06 -2.69
N ARG A 217 -23.70 11.84 -3.94
CA ARG A 217 -24.28 12.54 -5.11
C ARG A 217 -25.58 11.90 -5.58
N GLU A 218 -25.70 10.59 -5.45
CA GLU A 218 -26.86 9.82 -5.91
C GLU A 218 -27.98 9.79 -4.86
N LEU A 219 -27.64 9.56 -3.59
CA LEU A 219 -28.61 9.38 -2.52
C LEU A 219 -29.18 10.72 -2.02
N PRO A 220 -30.47 10.74 -1.63
CA PRO A 220 -31.10 11.92 -1.06
C PRO A 220 -30.51 12.27 0.31
N ASP A 221 -30.37 13.57 0.60
CA ASP A 221 -29.92 14.04 1.91
C ASP A 221 -30.91 13.67 3.03
N ARG A 222 -30.39 13.53 4.25
CA ARG A 222 -31.23 13.34 5.45
C ARG A 222 -32.22 14.49 5.59
N GLY A 223 -33.49 14.17 5.81
CA GLY A 223 -34.59 15.11 5.95
C GLY A 223 -35.29 15.48 4.64
N LYS A 224 -34.76 15.08 3.47
CA LYS A 224 -35.45 15.25 2.18
C LYS A 224 -36.73 14.38 2.18
N GLU A 225 -37.77 14.89 1.53
CA GLU A 225 -38.98 14.13 1.26
C GLU A 225 -38.78 13.28 0.02
N VAL A 226 -39.16 12.00 0.13
CA VAL A 226 -39.03 11.01 -0.94
C VAL A 226 -40.36 10.25 -1.08
N GLU A 227 -40.61 9.76 -2.29
CA GLU A 227 -41.75 8.90 -2.60
C GLU A 227 -41.28 7.46 -2.72
N THR A 228 -41.84 6.58 -1.88
CA THR A 228 -41.58 5.14 -1.87
C THR A 228 -42.81 4.40 -2.39
N PRO A 229 -42.72 3.09 -2.68
CA PRO A 229 -43.87 2.30 -3.12
C PRO A 229 -45.03 2.28 -2.11
N ASP A 230 -44.74 2.48 -0.82
CA ASP A 230 -45.72 2.52 0.27
C ASP A 230 -46.25 3.94 0.57
N GLY A 231 -45.71 4.98 -0.09
CA GLY A 231 -46.18 6.36 0.05
C GLY A 231 -45.06 7.38 0.28
N LYS A 232 -45.45 8.61 0.68
CA LYS A 232 -44.52 9.71 0.92
C LYS A 232 -43.97 9.67 2.34
N GLY A 233 -42.68 9.96 2.47
CA GLY A 233 -42.01 10.02 3.77
C GLY A 233 -40.76 10.89 3.78
N LYS A 234 -40.14 11.00 4.95
CA LYS A 234 -38.89 11.73 5.17
C LYS A 234 -37.73 10.79 5.45
N VAL A 235 -36.58 11.07 4.84
CA VAL A 235 -35.34 10.31 5.08
C VAL A 235 -34.84 10.59 6.50
N VAL A 236 -34.77 9.55 7.35
CA VAL A 236 -34.27 9.65 8.73
C VAL A 236 -32.90 8.99 8.92
N GLY A 237 -32.50 8.11 8.01
CA GLY A 237 -31.22 7.42 8.04
C GLY A 237 -30.76 7.04 6.64
N LEU A 238 -29.44 6.89 6.49
CA LEU A 238 -28.79 6.51 5.24
C LEU A 238 -27.66 5.55 5.57
N ASP A 239 -27.62 4.42 4.89
CA ASP A 239 -26.44 3.58 4.76
C ASP A 239 -25.88 3.80 3.34
N LEU A 240 -24.80 4.57 3.25
CA LEU A 240 -24.21 4.97 1.98
C LEU A 240 -23.60 3.79 1.22
N LEU A 241 -23.05 2.80 1.93
CA LEU A 241 -22.36 1.66 1.32
C LEU A 241 -23.34 0.62 0.83
N GLN A 242 -24.41 0.36 1.59
CA GLN A 242 -25.47 -0.56 1.17
C GLN A 242 -26.51 0.10 0.26
N ARG A 243 -26.45 1.43 0.08
CA ARG A 243 -27.44 2.23 -0.66
C ARG A 243 -28.87 2.05 -0.10
N ILE A 244 -28.98 1.85 1.21
CA ILE A 244 -30.24 1.68 1.92
C ILE A 244 -30.65 3.00 2.56
N ILE A 245 -31.90 3.38 2.37
CA ILE A 245 -32.48 4.63 2.84
C ILE A 245 -33.57 4.30 3.85
N LYS A 246 -33.39 4.78 5.08
CA LYS A 246 -34.38 4.63 6.14
C LYS A 246 -35.36 5.79 6.05
N VAL A 247 -36.59 5.51 5.65
CA VAL A 247 -37.66 6.51 5.45
C VAL A 247 -38.72 6.37 6.54
N ARG A 248 -39.09 7.48 7.16
CA ARG A 248 -40.27 7.58 8.01
C ARG A 248 -41.44 8.07 7.16
N LEU A 249 -42.38 7.17 6.87
CA LEU A 249 -43.61 7.51 6.16
C LEU A 249 -44.50 8.42 7.03
N TYR A 250 -45.39 9.19 6.39
CA TYR A 250 -46.32 10.04 7.13
C TYR A 250 -47.47 9.27 7.80
N ASP A 251 -47.82 8.11 7.27
CA ASP A 251 -48.88 7.24 7.76
C ASP A 251 -48.43 6.29 8.89
N ARG A 252 -47.10 6.13 9.09
CA ARG A 252 -46.50 5.20 10.05
C ARG A 252 -45.37 5.84 10.86
N GLN A 253 -45.36 5.61 12.17
CA GLN A 253 -44.27 6.12 13.03
C GLN A 253 -42.96 5.33 12.87
N THR A 254 -43.04 4.04 12.54
CA THR A 254 -41.88 3.16 12.39
C THR A 254 -41.16 3.40 11.06
N PRO A 255 -39.86 3.74 11.07
CA PRO A 255 -39.09 3.86 9.85
C PRO A 255 -38.92 2.51 9.15
N ILE A 256 -38.98 2.52 7.82
CA ILE A 256 -38.78 1.35 6.95
C ILE A 256 -37.53 1.60 6.11
N ASP A 257 -36.79 0.52 5.86
CA ASP A 257 -35.60 0.53 5.02
C ASP A 257 -36.00 0.22 3.57
N TYR A 258 -35.60 1.09 2.65
CA TYR A 258 -35.82 0.94 1.21
C TYR A 258 -34.47 0.92 0.49
N GLU A 259 -34.36 0.12 -0.56
CA GLU A 259 -33.23 0.22 -1.48
C GLU A 259 -33.38 1.49 -2.33
N TYR A 260 -32.27 2.14 -2.69
CA TYR A 260 -32.31 3.36 -3.49
C TYR A 260 -33.06 3.19 -4.83
N GLU A 261 -33.00 2.00 -5.43
CA GLU A 261 -33.69 1.70 -6.69
C GLU A 261 -35.22 1.65 -6.56
N GLU A 262 -35.74 1.45 -5.35
CA GLU A 262 -37.18 1.38 -5.08
C GLU A 262 -37.82 2.76 -4.93
N LEU A 263 -37.01 3.84 -4.85
CA LEU A 263 -37.53 5.19 -4.77
C LEU A 263 -38.16 5.62 -6.09
N VAL A 264 -39.43 6.05 -6.00
CA VAL A 264 -40.23 6.52 -7.14
C VAL A 264 -39.77 7.91 -7.58
N THR A 265 -39.32 8.75 -6.64
CA THR A 265 -38.68 10.05 -6.93
C THR A 265 -37.22 10.06 -6.46
N LYS A 266 -36.31 10.42 -7.37
CA LYS A 266 -34.87 10.59 -7.09
C LYS A 266 -34.57 12.03 -6.64
#